data_AF-A0A495V1N8-F1
#
_entry.id   AF-A0A495V1N8-F1
#
_cell.length_a   1.000
_cell.length_b   1.000
_cell.length_c   1.000
_cell.angle_alpha   90.00
_cell.angle_beta   90.00
_cell.angle_gamma   90.00
#
_symmetry.space_group_name_H-M   'P 1'
#
loop_
_entity.id
_entity.type
_entity.pdbx_description
1 polymer ?
#
loop_
_entity_poly.entity_id
_entity_poly.type
_entity_poly.pdbx_seq_one_letter_code
_entity_poly.pdbx_strand_id
1 'polypeptide(L)'
;MGENAILYDVGRELISKCVDLFTLDGFDTLQGADLVFACIAYIEDAYLITMDRKLAMHASKQIKVIDLNESIDSENYRSLFE
;
A
#
# COMPACT_ATOMS: atom_id res chain seq x y z
N MET A 1 -13.24 -14.95 -5.49
CA MET A 1 -12.19 -14.03 -5.98
C MET A 1 -12.63 -13.50 -7.32
N GLY A 2 -12.52 -12.18 -7.53
CA GLY A 2 -12.89 -11.57 -8.81
C GLY A 2 -11.86 -11.89 -9.90
N GLU A 3 -12.21 -11.65 -11.16
CA GLU A 3 -11.36 -11.95 -12.33
C GLU A 3 -9.98 -11.29 -12.28
N ASN A 4 -9.82 -10.18 -11.55
CA ASN A 4 -8.56 -9.42 -11.44
C ASN A 4 -7.88 -9.54 -10.07
N ALA A 5 -8.26 -10.51 -9.23
CA ALA A 5 -7.65 -10.70 -7.92
C ALA A 5 -6.39 -11.57 -8.02
N ILE A 6 -5.24 -11.02 -7.63
CA ILE A 6 -3.98 -11.76 -7.49
C ILE A 6 -3.83 -12.20 -6.03
N LEU A 7 -3.59 -13.48 -5.82
CA LEU A 7 -3.23 -14.04 -4.51
C LEU A 7 -1.72 -13.93 -4.32
N TYR A 8 -1.30 -13.18 -3.31
CA TYR A 8 0.09 -13.17 -2.87
C TYR A 8 0.28 -14.24 -1.81
N ASP A 9 1.18 -15.19 -2.09
CA ASP A 9 1.66 -16.10 -1.06
C ASP A 9 2.58 -15.34 -0.12
N VAL A 10 2.22 -15.27 1.16
CA VAL A 10 3.02 -14.60 2.19
C VAL A 10 4.12 -15.56 2.65
N GLY A 11 5.07 -15.78 1.75
CA GLY A 11 6.20 -16.67 1.93
C GLY A 11 7.48 -15.95 2.37
N ARG A 12 8.55 -16.73 2.54
CA ARG A 12 9.89 -16.22 2.94
C ARG A 12 10.43 -15.13 2.02
N GLU A 13 10.15 -15.19 0.72
CA GLU A 13 10.62 -14.20 -0.24
C GLU A 13 9.96 -12.84 -0.02
N LEU A 14 8.63 -12.79 0.12
CA LEU A 14 7.92 -11.55 0.41
C LEU A 14 8.37 -10.97 1.76
N ILE A 15 8.48 -11.82 2.79
CA ILE A 15 8.99 -11.39 4.10
C ILE A 15 10.41 -10.81 4.00
N SER A 16 11.30 -11.43 3.23
CA SER A 16 12.66 -10.92 3.02
C SER A 16 12.64 -9.54 2.36
N LYS A 17 11.83 -9.35 1.31
CA LYS A 17 11.67 -8.04 0.66
C LYS A 17 11.09 -7.00 1.62
N CYS A 18 10.13 -7.38 2.47
CA CYS A 18 9.60 -6.48 3.50
C CYS A 18 10.69 -6.02 4.47
N VAL A 19 11.61 -6.90 4.85
CA VAL A 19 12.74 -6.54 5.72
C VAL A 19 13.70 -5.56 5.04
N ASP A 20 14.00 -5.77 3.75
CA ASP A 20 14.85 -4.85 3.00
C ASP A 20 14.20 -3.45 2.88
N LEU A 21 12.89 -3.43 2.59
CA LEU A 21 12.11 -2.20 2.45
C LEU A 21 11.86 -1.49 3.78
N PHE A 22 11.90 -2.20 4.92
CA PHE A 22 11.76 -1.61 6.25
C PHE A 22 12.83 -0.56 6.55
N THR A 23 13.94 -0.55 5.81
CA THR A 23 15.00 0.46 5.95
C THR A 23 14.69 1.79 5.25
N LEU A 24 13.62 1.86 4.44
CA LEU A 24 13.20 3.06 3.74
C LEU A 24 12.39 3.99 4.66
N ASP A 25 12.62 5.31 4.53
CA ASP A 25 11.89 6.33 5.30
C ASP A 25 10.37 6.20 5.10
N GLY A 26 9.64 6.01 6.19
CA GLY A 26 8.20 5.79 6.23
C GLY A 26 7.84 4.33 6.46
N PHE A 27 8.57 3.39 5.86
CA PHE A 27 8.32 1.95 6.01
C PHE A 27 8.79 1.42 7.36
N ASP A 28 9.81 2.05 7.95
CA ASP A 28 10.31 1.80 9.31
C ASP A 28 9.25 2.01 10.41
N THR A 29 8.19 2.76 10.09
CA THR A 29 7.05 3.01 11.00
C THR A 29 5.90 2.01 10.83
N LEU A 30 5.91 1.19 9.78
CA LEU A 30 4.86 0.22 9.48
C LEU A 30 5.15 -1.13 10.12
N GLN A 31 4.11 -1.84 10.56
CA GLN A 31 4.26 -3.14 11.22
C GLN A 31 3.21 -4.15 10.75
N GLY A 32 3.55 -5.43 10.84
CA GLY A 32 2.62 -6.52 10.55
C GLY A 32 2.03 -6.41 9.14
N ALA A 33 0.70 -6.42 9.04
CA ALA A 33 -0.02 -6.38 7.77
C ALA A 33 0.19 -5.08 6.99
N ASP A 34 0.30 -3.94 7.68
CA ASP A 34 0.50 -2.63 7.04
C ASP A 34 1.82 -2.59 6.25
N LEU A 35 2.89 -3.13 6.84
CA LEU A 35 4.17 -3.27 6.17
C LEU A 35 4.05 -4.20 4.96
N VAL A 36 3.35 -5.33 5.09
CA VAL A 36 3.15 -6.28 3.99
C VAL A 36 2.40 -5.62 2.83
N PHE A 37 1.30 -4.91 3.08
CA PHE A 37 0.55 -4.24 2.02
C PHE A 37 1.34 -3.11 1.36
N ALA A 38 2.07 -2.30 2.14
CA ALA A 38 2.92 -1.26 1.58
C ALA A 38 4.05 -1.85 0.71
N CYS A 39 4.63 -2.98 1.11
CA CYS A 39 5.65 -3.68 0.33
C CYS A 39 5.09 -4.25 -0.97
N ILE A 40 3.90 -4.86 -0.96
CA ILE A 40 3.24 -5.33 -2.19
C ILE A 40 2.98 -4.15 -3.13
N ALA A 41 2.42 -3.04 -2.62
CA ALA A 41 2.17 -1.85 -3.42
C ALA A 41 3.46 -1.27 -4.04
N TYR A 42 4.58 -1.29 -3.29
CA TYR A 42 5.89 -0.86 -3.77
C TYR A 42 6.43 -1.77 -4.88
N ILE A 43 6.37 -3.09 -4.68
CA ILE A 43 6.90 -4.08 -5.64
C ILE A 43 6.14 -4.02 -6.97
N GLU A 44 4.82 -3.82 -6.89
CA GLU A 44 3.93 -3.83 -8.06
C GLU A 44 3.74 -2.45 -8.71
N ASP A 45 4.39 -1.39 -8.19
CA ASP A 45 4.13 0.03 -8.54
C ASP A 45 2.63 0.39 -8.52
N ALA A 46 1.89 -0.22 -7.59
CA ALA A 46 0.44 -0.14 -7.49
C ALA A 46 -0.01 0.95 -6.50
N TYR A 47 -1.25 1.41 -6.66
CA TYR A 47 -1.90 2.26 -5.67
C TYR A 47 -2.30 1.44 -4.44
N LEU A 48 -1.85 1.85 -3.27
CA LEU A 48 -2.41 1.40 -2.00
C LEU A 48 -3.70 2.19 -1.71
N ILE A 49 -4.84 1.54 -1.85
CA ILE A 49 -6.15 2.11 -1.56
C ILE A 49 -6.51 1.76 -0.11
N THR A 50 -6.69 2.75 0.74
CA THR A 50 -6.95 2.51 2.18
C THR A 50 -7.83 3.60 2.81
N MET A 51 -8.51 3.24 3.90
CA MET A 51 -9.13 4.20 4.82
C MET A 51 -8.29 4.40 6.10
N ASP A 52 -7.17 3.69 6.24
CA ASP A 52 -6.26 3.89 7.37
C ASP A 52 -5.37 5.10 7.11
N ARG A 53 -5.64 6.19 7.83
CA ARG A 53 -4.90 7.45 7.71
C ARG A 53 -3.44 7.34 8.12
N LYS A 54 -3.11 6.48 9.09
CA LYS A 54 -1.71 6.31 9.52
C LYS A 54 -0.92 5.60 8.44
N LEU A 55 -1.48 4.51 7.91
CA LEU A 55 -0.88 3.80 6.78
C LEU A 55 -0.73 4.72 5.57
N ALA A 56 -1.78 5.48 5.23
CA ALA A 56 -1.74 6.42 4.13
C ALA A 56 -0.63 7.47 4.29
N MET A 57 -0.55 8.10 5.47
CA MET A 57 0.45 9.12 5.78
C MET A 57 1.88 8.57 5.67
N HIS A 58 2.16 7.42 6.30
CA HIS A 58 3.52 6.88 6.36
C HIS A 58 3.98 6.26 5.04
N ALA A 59 3.08 5.55 4.33
CA ALA A 59 3.43 4.88 3.08
C ALA A 59 3.53 5.84 1.87
N SER A 60 2.81 6.97 1.88
CA SER A 60 2.77 7.94 0.76
C SER A 60 4.13 8.50 0.33
N LYS A 61 5.16 8.39 1.19
CA LYS A 61 6.53 8.80 0.85
C LYS A 61 7.20 7.93 -0.21
N GLN A 62 6.84 6.65 -0.29
CA GLN A 62 7.51 5.66 -1.14
C GLN A 62 6.56 5.02 -2.17
N ILE A 63 5.25 5.06 -1.93
CA ILE A 63 4.25 4.45 -2.79
C ILE A 63 3.09 5.40 -3.08
N LYS A 64 2.37 5.13 -4.17
CA LYS A 64 1.15 5.85 -4.52
C LYS A 64 0.04 5.40 -3.57
N VAL A 65 -0.64 6.35 -2.93
CA VAL A 65 -1.71 6.06 -1.98
C VAL A 65 -2.99 6.77 -2.41
N ILE A 66 -4.12 6.09 -2.32
CA ILE A 66 -5.45 6.69 -2.39
C ILE A 66 -6.08 6.56 -1.01
N ASP A 67 -6.12 7.68 -0.28
CA ASP A 67 -6.84 7.75 1.00
C ASP A 67 -8.34 7.97 0.74
N LEU A 68 -9.13 6.92 0.94
CA LEU A 68 -10.57 6.96 0.74
C LEU A 68 -11.29 7.85 1.76
N ASN A 69 -10.64 8.29 2.84
CA ASN A 69 -11.20 9.31 3.72
C ASN A 69 -11.42 10.64 2.99
N GLU A 70 -10.60 10.95 1.98
CA GLU A 70 -10.74 12.16 1.16
C GLU A 70 -11.85 12.02 0.11
N SER A 71 -12.44 10.82 -0.02
CA SER A 71 -13.44 10.50 -1.02
C SER A 71 -14.77 9.99 -0.41
N ILE A 72 -15.03 10.31 0.86
CA ILE A 72 -16.28 9.93 1.55
C ILE A 72 -17.50 10.58 0.90
N ASP A 73 -17.38 11.87 0.57
CA ASP A 73 -18.49 12.66 0.04
C ASP A 73 -18.50 12.73 -1.50
N SER A 74 -17.36 12.48 -2.15
CA SER A 74 -17.20 12.50 -3.60
C SER A 74 -16.02 11.64 -4.08
N GLU A 75 -16.16 10.95 -5.21
CA GLU A 75 -15.13 10.04 -5.77
C GLU A 75 -13.91 10.78 -6.37
N ASN A 76 -13.16 11.48 -5.53
CA ASN A 76 -12.08 12.39 -5.95
C ASN A 76 -10.91 11.67 -6.65
N TYR A 77 -10.72 10.38 -6.36
CA TYR A 77 -9.66 9.54 -6.94
C TYR A 77 -9.85 9.24 -8.43
N ARG A 78 -11.04 9.43 -9.02
CA ARG A 78 -11.27 9.15 -10.45
C ARG A 78 -10.35 9.93 -11.38
N SER A 79 -10.05 11.18 -11.01
CA SER A 79 -9.17 12.07 -11.79
C SER A 79 -7.74 11.56 -11.95
N LEU A 80 -7.32 10.56 -11.17
CA LEU A 80 -6.01 9.93 -11.28
C LEU A 80 -5.92 8.89 -12.41
N PHE A 81 -7.05 8.51 -13.01
CA PHE A 81 -7.16 7.44 -14.01
C PHE A 81 -7.72 7.91 -15.38
N GLU A 82 -7.99 9.20 -15.51
CA GLU A 82 -8.42 9.86 -16.76
C GLU A 82 -7.22 10.47 -17.50
#